data_AF-A0A7X0CY51-F1
#
_entry.id   AF-A0A7X0CY51-F1
#
_cell.length_a   1.000
_cell.length_b   1.000
_cell.length_c   1.000
_cell.angle_alpha   90.00
_cell.angle_beta   90.00
_cell.angle_gamma   90.00
#
_symmetry.space_group_name_H-M   'P 1'
#
loop_
_entity.id
_entity.type
_entity.pdbx_description
1 polymer ?
#
loop_
_entity_poly.entity_id
_entity_poly.type
_entity_poly.pdbx_seq_one_letter_code
_entity_poly.pdbx_strand_id
1 'polypeptide(L)'
;MLKARLLTICFAGSLLASVAHSQTLPSVPTGSELDVAAQAMIYARACDIRYKRPSMVWDSKLLYLKYARSTVSDPQAETEKAFKSAQRTSTRAYALSDKQITVEFCARLSAVFKRELGL
;
A
#
# COMPACT_ATOMS: atom_id res chain seq x y z
N MET A 1 8.10 7.24 -40.68
CA MET A 1 7.18 8.09 -39.89
C MET A 1 6.86 7.38 -38.59
N LEU A 2 7.52 7.81 -37.50
CA LEU A 2 7.30 7.32 -36.14
C LEU A 2 6.01 7.95 -35.58
N LYS A 3 5.10 7.16 -35.03
CA LYS A 3 4.16 7.63 -34.00
C LYS A 3 4.07 6.59 -32.89
N ALA A 4 4.94 6.79 -31.90
CA ALA A 4 5.00 6.03 -30.67
C ALA A 4 3.72 6.26 -29.85
N ARG A 5 2.96 5.18 -29.62
CA ARG A 5 2.03 5.08 -28.50
C ARG A 5 2.84 4.71 -27.26
N LEU A 6 3.47 5.70 -26.64
CA LEU A 6 4.04 5.57 -25.31
C LEU A 6 2.94 5.90 -24.31
N LEU A 7 2.22 4.84 -23.96
CA LEU A 7 1.28 4.75 -22.85
C LEU A 7 1.97 5.20 -21.55
N THR A 8 1.48 6.31 -21.02
CA THR A 8 1.02 6.49 -19.63
C THR A 8 1.57 5.52 -18.58
N ILE A 9 2.87 5.55 -18.32
CA ILE A 9 3.48 4.92 -17.14
C ILE A 9 4.47 5.94 -16.58
N CYS A 10 4.01 6.88 -15.75
CA CYS A 10 4.94 7.79 -15.05
C CYS A 10 4.42 8.53 -13.80
N PHE A 11 3.35 8.07 -13.13
CA PHE A 11 2.88 8.76 -11.90
C PHE A 11 2.98 7.93 -10.60
N ALA A 12 3.42 6.67 -10.65
CA ALA A 12 3.65 5.90 -9.42
C ALA A 12 5.04 6.13 -8.79
N GLY A 13 6.03 6.61 -9.56
CA GLY A 13 7.42 6.77 -9.09
C GLY A 13 7.70 8.08 -8.35
N SER A 14 6.98 9.15 -8.67
CA SER A 14 7.35 10.51 -8.25
C SER A 14 6.85 10.90 -6.86
N LEU A 15 5.83 10.22 -6.33
CA LEU A 15 5.31 10.48 -4.98
C LEU A 15 6.20 9.88 -3.88
N LEU A 16 7.03 8.88 -4.21
CA LEU A 16 7.91 8.21 -3.24
C LEU A 16 9.31 8.85 -3.12
N ALA A 17 9.74 9.67 -4.09
CA ALA A 17 11.04 10.33 -4.01
C ALA A 17 11.05 11.57 -3.08
N SER A 18 9.89 12.20 -2.83
CA SER A 18 9.77 13.39 -1.97
C SER A 18 9.42 13.08 -0.50
N VAL A 19 9.22 11.81 -0.13
CA VAL A 19 8.89 11.38 1.25
C VAL A 19 10.12 11.05 2.10
N ALA A 20 11.33 11.38 1.62
CA ALA A 20 12.54 11.31 2.42
C ALA A 20 12.59 12.37 3.54
N HIS A 21 11.71 13.39 3.52
CA HIS A 21 11.72 14.49 4.49
C HIS A 21 10.36 14.87 5.09
N SER A 22 9.22 14.34 4.60
CA SER A 22 7.93 14.60 5.24
C SER A 22 7.66 13.59 6.36
N GLN A 23 7.41 14.09 7.57
CA GLN A 23 7.01 13.26 8.72
C GLN A 23 5.62 12.61 8.51
N THR A 24 4.88 13.09 7.52
CA THR A 24 3.54 12.64 7.13
C THR A 24 3.53 12.21 5.67
N LEU A 25 3.10 10.98 5.40
CA LEU A 25 2.70 10.57 4.06
C LEU A 25 1.40 11.31 3.70
N PRO A 26 1.26 11.78 2.44
CA PRO A 26 0.06 12.49 1.99
C PRO A 26 -1.18 11.61 2.13
N SER A 27 -2.36 12.24 2.16
CA SER A 27 -3.64 11.52 2.08
C SER A 27 -3.74 10.73 0.78
N VAL A 28 -4.49 9.63 0.81
CA VAL A 28 -4.72 8.80 -0.37
C VAL A 28 -5.42 9.63 -1.46
N PRO A 29 -4.90 9.68 -2.70
CA PRO A 29 -5.53 10.42 -3.79
C PRO A 29 -6.91 9.87 -4.16
N THR A 30 -7.85 10.76 -4.44
CA THR A 30 -9.19 10.38 -4.90
C THR A 30 -9.14 9.72 -6.27
N GLY A 31 -9.83 8.59 -6.43
CA GLY A 31 -9.86 7.79 -7.67
C GLY A 31 -8.69 6.81 -7.81
N SER A 32 -7.82 6.69 -6.79
CA SER A 32 -6.72 5.70 -6.75
C SER A 32 -6.65 4.96 -5.43
N GLU A 33 -7.73 4.99 -4.64
CA GLU A 33 -7.73 4.52 -3.27
C GLU A 33 -7.48 3.02 -3.16
N LEU A 34 -8.07 2.22 -4.06
CA LEU A 34 -7.86 0.77 -4.09
C LEU A 34 -6.43 0.40 -4.46
N ASP A 35 -5.84 1.06 -5.45
CA ASP A 35 -4.46 0.78 -5.87
C ASP A 35 -3.46 1.13 -4.76
N VAL A 36 -3.64 2.28 -4.12
CA VAL A 36 -2.82 2.71 -2.99
C VAL A 36 -2.99 1.76 -1.80
N ALA A 37 -4.21 1.35 -1.49
CA ALA A 37 -4.47 0.41 -0.41
C ALA A 37 -3.91 -0.99 -0.71
N ALA A 38 -3.98 -1.47 -1.96
CA ALA A 38 -3.37 -2.73 -2.38
C ALA A 38 -1.85 -2.69 -2.21
N GLN A 39 -1.20 -1.62 -2.65
CA GLN A 39 0.24 -1.43 -2.47
C GLN A 39 0.60 -1.34 -0.99
N ALA A 40 -0.24 -0.68 -0.18
CA ALA A 40 -0.03 -0.58 1.26
C ALA A 40 -0.12 -1.95 1.97
N MET A 41 -0.95 -2.89 1.49
CA MET A 41 -0.95 -4.27 2.02
C MET A 41 0.40 -4.98 1.79
N ILE A 42 1.02 -4.78 0.62
CA ILE A 42 2.33 -5.36 0.32
C ILE A 42 3.37 -4.85 1.33
N TYR A 43 3.39 -3.54 1.55
CA TYR A 43 4.28 -2.92 2.53
C TYR A 43 4.00 -3.35 3.97
N ALA A 44 2.74 -3.39 4.38
CA ALA A 44 2.34 -3.85 5.71
C ALA A 44 2.82 -5.27 5.99
N ARG A 45 2.72 -6.16 4.99
CA ARG A 45 3.18 -7.54 5.12
C ARG A 45 4.69 -7.66 5.10
N ALA A 46 5.40 -6.86 4.32
CA ALA A 46 6.85 -6.81 4.39
C ALA A 46 7.34 -6.27 5.76
N CYS A 47 6.67 -5.25 6.30
CA CYS A 47 6.90 -4.76 7.67
C CYS A 47 6.67 -5.84 8.72
N ASP A 48 5.62 -6.66 8.57
CA ASP A 48 5.37 -7.78 9.46
C ASP A 48 6.45 -8.86 9.38
N ILE A 49 6.86 -9.24 8.17
CA ILE A 49 7.92 -10.22 7.94
C ILE A 49 9.24 -9.78 8.59
N ARG A 50 9.65 -8.52 8.39
CA ARG A 50 10.92 -7.99 8.91
C ARG A 50 10.88 -7.69 10.40
N TYR A 51 9.80 -7.06 10.86
CA TYR A 51 9.75 -6.37 12.15
C TYR A 51 8.61 -6.83 13.06
N LYS A 52 7.88 -7.90 12.71
CA LYS A 52 6.81 -8.52 13.53
C LYS A 52 5.73 -7.52 13.91
N ARG A 53 4.99 -7.05 12.90
CA ARG A 53 3.97 -6.00 12.97
C ARG A 53 2.61 -6.53 12.48
N PRO A 54 2.05 -7.58 13.11
CA PRO A 54 0.86 -8.27 12.58
C PRO A 54 -0.38 -7.37 12.55
N SER A 55 -0.50 -6.39 13.45
CA SER A 55 -1.60 -5.42 13.44
C SER A 55 -1.66 -4.62 12.13
N MET A 56 -0.51 -4.25 11.56
CA MET A 56 -0.47 -3.50 10.29
C MET A 56 -1.09 -4.29 9.14
N VAL A 57 -0.97 -5.62 9.16
CA VAL A 57 -1.58 -6.50 8.15
C VAL A 57 -3.11 -6.40 8.23
N TRP A 58 -3.66 -6.44 9.45
CA TRP A 58 -5.09 -6.28 9.67
C TRP A 58 -5.57 -4.88 9.29
N ASP A 59 -4.87 -3.84 9.74
CA ASP A 59 -5.21 -2.46 9.45
C ASP A 59 -5.20 -2.20 7.93
N SER A 60 -4.20 -2.71 7.20
CA SER A 60 -4.14 -2.57 5.74
C SER A 60 -5.30 -3.28 5.03
N LYS A 61 -5.74 -4.43 5.56
CA LYS A 61 -6.90 -5.17 5.03
C LYS A 61 -8.20 -4.40 5.27
N LEU A 62 -8.36 -3.82 6.46
CA LEU A 62 -9.51 -2.97 6.80
C LEU A 62 -9.55 -1.70 5.94
N LEU A 63 -8.38 -1.10 5.67
CA LEU A 63 -8.28 0.11 4.86
C LEU A 63 -8.74 -0.16 3.42
N TYR A 64 -8.29 -1.26 2.81
CA TYR A 64 -8.77 -1.64 1.49
C TYR A 64 -10.27 -1.91 1.48
N LEU A 65 -10.77 -2.64 2.48
CA LEU A 65 -12.21 -2.92 2.60
C LEU A 65 -13.03 -1.62 2.72
N LYS A 66 -12.54 -0.63 3.46
CA LYS A 66 -13.17 0.69 3.57
C LYS A 66 -13.39 1.31 2.19
N TYR A 67 -12.36 1.33 1.35
CA TYR A 67 -12.46 1.90 0.00
C TYR A 67 -13.29 1.03 -0.95
N ALA A 68 -13.16 -0.30 -0.85
CA ALA A 68 -13.91 -1.24 -1.69
C ALA A 68 -15.43 -1.12 -1.48
N ARG A 69 -15.88 -0.85 -0.25
CA ARG A 69 -17.31 -0.66 0.06
C ARG A 69 -18.01 0.42 -0.75
N SER A 70 -17.27 1.44 -1.18
CA SER A 70 -17.83 2.55 -1.98
C SER A 70 -17.70 2.35 -3.50
N THR A 71 -16.98 1.33 -3.96
CA THR A 71 -16.54 1.24 -5.36
C THR A 71 -16.83 -0.09 -6.05
N VAL A 72 -17.05 -1.17 -5.31
CA VAL A 72 -17.30 -2.51 -5.88
C VAL A 72 -18.54 -3.17 -5.26
N SER A 73 -19.17 -4.07 -6.02
CA SER A 73 -20.39 -4.77 -5.62
C SER A 73 -20.18 -5.83 -4.53
N ASP A 74 -19.04 -6.51 -4.54
CA ASP A 74 -18.62 -7.46 -3.48
C ASP A 74 -17.27 -7.02 -2.88
N PRO A 75 -17.30 -6.09 -1.91
CA PRO A 75 -16.10 -5.57 -1.27
C PRO A 75 -15.27 -6.63 -0.55
N GLN A 76 -15.93 -7.62 0.05
CA GLN A 76 -15.27 -8.67 0.82
C GLN A 76 -14.46 -9.60 -0.10
N ALA A 77 -15.06 -10.06 -1.20
CA ALA A 77 -14.36 -10.92 -2.15
C ALA A 77 -13.18 -10.19 -2.81
N GLU A 78 -13.36 -8.93 -3.22
CA GLU A 78 -12.27 -8.16 -3.83
C GLU A 78 -11.15 -7.86 -2.82
N THR A 79 -11.49 -7.57 -1.56
CA THR A 79 -10.49 -7.40 -0.49
C THR A 79 -9.69 -8.68 -0.26
N GLU A 80 -10.34 -9.84 -0.21
CA GLU A 80 -9.66 -11.11 0.00
C GLU A 80 -8.77 -11.48 -1.20
N LYS A 81 -9.22 -11.20 -2.42
CA LYS A 81 -8.44 -11.38 -3.65
C LYS A 81 -7.20 -10.48 -3.65
N ALA A 82 -7.36 -9.19 -3.33
CA ALA A 82 -6.26 -8.24 -3.22
C ALA A 82 -5.26 -8.66 -2.14
N PHE A 83 -5.78 -9.09 -0.98
CA PHE A 83 -4.96 -9.59 0.11
C PHE A 83 -4.12 -10.79 -0.32
N LYS A 84 -4.73 -11.83 -0.92
CA LYS A 84 -4.00 -13.00 -1.47
C LYS A 84 -2.96 -12.60 -2.51
N SER A 85 -3.25 -11.58 -3.33
CA SER A 85 -2.28 -11.05 -4.30
C SER A 85 -1.08 -10.43 -3.59
N ALA A 86 -1.32 -9.52 -2.65
CA ALA A 86 -0.28 -8.92 -1.83
C ALA A 86 0.54 -9.99 -1.10
N GLN A 87 -0.13 -11.07 -0.66
CA GLN A 87 0.55 -12.16 0.01
C GLN A 87 1.58 -12.90 -0.86
N ARG A 88 1.29 -13.05 -2.15
CA ARG A 88 2.22 -13.67 -3.11
C ARG A 88 3.40 -12.76 -3.44
N THR A 89 3.15 -11.45 -3.49
CA THR A 89 4.18 -10.45 -3.80
C THR A 89 5.15 -10.22 -2.64
N SER A 90 4.64 -10.13 -1.41
CA SER A 90 5.41 -9.76 -0.22
C SER A 90 6.21 -10.95 0.35
N THR A 91 7.09 -11.56 -0.44
CA THR A 91 7.93 -12.68 0.02
C THR A 91 8.98 -12.21 1.03
N ARG A 92 9.61 -13.14 1.76
CA ARG A 92 10.75 -12.82 2.64
C ARG A 92 11.91 -12.19 1.85
N ALA A 93 12.17 -12.68 0.64
CA ALA A 93 13.20 -12.11 -0.23
C ALA A 93 12.88 -10.66 -0.59
N TYR A 94 11.65 -10.37 -1.04
CA TYR A 94 11.19 -9.00 -1.31
C TYR A 94 11.35 -8.09 -0.08
N ALA A 95 10.86 -8.57 1.07
CA ALA A 95 10.88 -7.81 2.31
C ALA A 95 12.32 -7.45 2.70
N LEU A 96 13.31 -8.33 2.50
CA LEU A 96 14.70 -8.07 2.84
C LEU A 96 15.48 -7.29 1.76
N SER A 97 15.08 -7.38 0.49
CA SER A 97 15.78 -6.71 -0.62
C SER A 97 15.49 -5.21 -0.68
N ASP A 98 14.30 -4.80 -0.25
CA ASP A 98 13.89 -3.39 -0.31
C ASP A 98 14.48 -2.59 0.85
N LYS A 99 15.41 -1.68 0.53
CA LYS A 99 16.09 -0.82 1.51
C LYS A 99 15.17 0.26 2.10
N GLN A 100 14.04 0.56 1.48
CA GLN A 100 13.09 1.57 1.95
C GLN A 100 12.21 1.06 3.09
N ILE A 101 12.11 -0.26 3.26
CA ILE A 101 11.32 -0.89 4.34
C ILE A 101 12.13 -0.87 5.63
N THR A 102 12.21 0.31 6.25
CA THR A 102 12.84 0.52 7.56
C THR A 102 11.80 0.50 8.68
N VAL A 103 12.27 0.49 9.94
CA VAL A 103 11.37 0.58 11.11
C VAL A 103 10.57 1.88 11.09
N GLU A 104 11.21 3.00 10.74
CA GLU A 104 10.60 4.33 10.65
C GLU A 104 9.54 4.37 9.54
N PHE A 105 9.83 3.78 8.38
CA PHE A 105 8.85 3.65 7.31
C PHE A 105 7.61 2.88 7.78
N CYS A 106 7.80 1.73 8.44
CA CYS A 106 6.69 0.94 8.96
C CYS A 106 5.88 1.69 10.03
N ALA A 107 6.54 2.46 10.89
CA ALA A 107 5.87 3.30 11.88
C ALA A 107 5.01 4.40 11.23
N ARG A 108 5.55 5.11 10.23
CA ARG A 108 4.79 6.11 9.46
C ARG A 108 3.59 5.50 8.74
N LEU A 109 3.78 4.34 8.11
CA LEU A 109 2.70 3.62 7.42
C LEU A 109 1.60 3.19 8.41
N SER A 110 1.96 2.68 9.58
CA SER A 110 0.98 2.34 10.63
C SER A 110 0.19 3.56 11.09
N ALA A 111 0.83 4.73 11.24
CA ALA A 111 0.14 5.97 11.59
C ALA A 111 -0.86 6.40 10.51
N VAL A 112 -0.52 6.22 9.22
CA VAL A 112 -1.47 6.45 8.12
C VAL A 112 -2.67 5.53 8.23
N PHE A 113 -2.47 4.23 8.47
CA PHE A 113 -3.59 3.30 8.60
C PHE A 113 -4.55 3.72 9.72
N LYS A 114 -4.01 4.05 10.89
CA LYS A 114 -4.84 4.51 12.02
C LYS A 114 -5.63 5.77 11.69
N ARG A 115 -4.97 6.77 11.08
CA ARG A 115 -5.64 8.00 10.64
C ARG A 115 -6.76 7.73 9.64
N GLU A 116 -6.50 6.91 8.62
CA GLU A 116 -7.50 6.61 7.60
C GLU A 116 -8.65 5.73 8.14
N LEU A 117 -8.39 4.90 9.16
CA LEU A 117 -9.41 4.06 9.79
C LEU A 117 -10.15 4.73 10.96
N GLY A 118 -9.65 5.86 11.46
CA GLY A 118 -10.19 6.52 12.66
C GLY A 118 -9.89 5.76 13.95
N LEU A 119 -8.70 5.13 14.04
CA LEU A 119 -8.21 4.36 15.20
C LEU A 119 -7.19 5.11 16.05
#